data_AF-A0A9W8BCY2-F1
#
_entry.id   AF-A0A9W8BCY2-F1
#
_cell.length_a   1.000
_cell.length_b   1.000
_cell.length_c   1.000
_cell.angle_alpha   90.00
_cell.angle_beta   90.00
_cell.angle_gamma   90.00
#
_symmetry.space_group_name_H-M   'P 1'
#
loop_
_entity.id
_entity.type
_entity.pdbx_description
1 polymer ?
#
loop_
_entity_poly.entity_id
_entity_poly.type
_entity_poly.pdbx_seq_one_letter_code
_entity_poly.pdbx_strand_id
1 'polypeptide(L)'
;MVTASLQDELSVRAFTNTKFASSLSDLQLKQLAKDSRKQRGWLDIAEGELLAPVLVPRQIGSPGYRATQNLIVDVMSGLGYALSWDNFTAATPVGDVKMANIIATKNPKAAKRLVLAAHYESKIIAHGEFVGATDSAVPVALMLDVAKGLAEKIDELERTDISL
;
A
#
# COMPACT_ATOMS: atom_id res chain seq x y z
N MET A 1 22.83 -37.44 0.20
CA MET A 1 21.75 -36.65 0.82
C MET A 1 22.03 -35.21 0.39
N VAL A 2 21.26 -34.69 -0.57
CA VAL A 2 21.58 -33.47 -1.32
C VAL A 2 21.17 -32.24 -0.50
N THR A 3 22.14 -31.41 -0.13
CA THR A 3 21.90 -30.07 0.45
C THR A 3 21.72 -29.08 -0.70
N ALA A 4 20.47 -28.74 -1.03
CA ALA A 4 20.18 -27.63 -1.92
C ALA A 4 20.19 -26.32 -1.10
N SER A 5 21.22 -25.50 -1.31
CA SER A 5 21.32 -24.14 -0.82
C SER A 5 20.29 -23.28 -1.56
N LEU A 6 19.21 -22.89 -0.88
CA LEU A 6 18.29 -21.85 -1.33
C LEU A 6 18.96 -20.47 -1.17
N GLN A 7 19.93 -20.20 -2.04
CA GLN A 7 20.28 -18.84 -2.43
C GLN A 7 19.67 -18.63 -3.80
N ASP A 8 18.35 -18.45 -3.83
CA ASP A 8 17.71 -17.92 -5.02
C ASP A 8 18.32 -16.53 -5.28
N GLU A 9 18.96 -16.42 -6.44
CA GLU A 9 19.54 -15.20 -6.95
C GLU A 9 18.50 -14.07 -6.90
N LEU A 10 18.72 -13.07 -6.05
CA LEU A 10 18.07 -11.77 -6.20
C LEU A 10 18.54 -11.20 -7.54
N SER A 11 17.83 -11.51 -8.61
CA SER A 11 18.08 -10.91 -9.91
C SER A 11 17.66 -9.44 -9.81
N VAL A 12 18.63 -8.56 -9.53
CA VAL A 12 18.45 -7.12 -9.71
C VAL A 12 18.44 -6.88 -11.22
N ARG A 13 17.27 -7.08 -11.85
CA ARG A 13 17.06 -6.70 -13.24
C ARG A 13 17.01 -5.19 -13.29
N ALA A 14 17.99 -4.56 -13.93
CA ALA A 14 17.88 -3.16 -14.32
C ALA A 14 16.62 -3.01 -15.18
N PHE A 15 15.64 -2.26 -14.71
CA PHE A 15 14.47 -1.89 -15.50
C PHE A 15 14.94 -0.90 -16.60
N THR A 16 15.48 -1.42 -17.69
CA THR A 16 15.84 -0.65 -18.90
C THR A 16 14.63 -0.37 -19.80
N ASN A 17 13.42 -0.68 -19.32
CA ASN A 17 12.21 -0.59 -20.12
C ASN A 17 11.75 0.87 -20.26
N THR A 18 12.13 1.50 -21.36
CA THR A 18 11.73 2.85 -21.75
C THR A 18 10.22 3.03 -21.87
N LYS A 19 9.42 1.94 -21.96
CA LYS A 19 7.95 2.01 -21.95
C LYS A 19 7.34 2.53 -20.64
N PHE A 20 8.06 2.46 -19.51
CA PHE A 20 7.60 3.05 -18.23
C PHE A 20 8.17 4.45 -17.98
N ALA A 21 8.97 4.97 -18.92
CA ALA A 21 9.73 6.20 -18.76
C ALA A 21 9.22 7.29 -19.71
N SER A 22 7.94 7.65 -19.61
CA SER A 22 7.46 8.92 -20.15
C SER A 22 7.56 9.98 -19.06
N SER A 23 8.29 11.05 -19.29
CA SER A 23 8.27 12.20 -18.38
C SER A 23 6.98 12.99 -18.59
N LEU A 24 6.36 13.40 -17.49
CA LEU A 24 5.31 14.41 -17.55
C LEU A 24 5.91 15.74 -18.04
N SER A 25 5.21 16.43 -18.93
CA SER A 25 5.54 17.82 -19.26
C SER A 25 5.36 18.73 -18.06
N ASP A 26 6.00 19.91 -18.06
CA ASP A 26 5.83 20.92 -17.01
C ASP A 26 4.37 21.27 -16.75
N LEU A 27 3.53 21.28 -17.79
CA LEU A 27 2.11 21.54 -17.66
C LEU A 27 1.40 20.40 -16.91
N GLN A 28 1.69 19.15 -17.26
CA GLN A 28 1.13 17.98 -16.59
C GLN A 28 1.62 17.88 -15.13
N LEU A 29 2.89 18.18 -14.87
CA LEU A 29 3.44 18.24 -13.50
C LEU A 29 2.75 19.31 -12.67
N LYS A 30 2.55 20.52 -13.22
CA LYS A 30 1.83 21.60 -12.55
C LYS A 30 0.38 21.21 -12.25
N GLN A 31 -0.28 20.53 -13.19
CA GLN A 31 -1.64 20.05 -13.01
C GLN A 31 -1.71 18.99 -11.91
N LEU A 32 -0.88 17.94 -11.97
CA LEU A 32 -0.79 16.91 -10.94
C LEU A 32 -0.49 17.51 -9.56
N ALA A 33 0.46 18.42 -9.46
CA ALA A 33 0.81 19.08 -8.21
C ALA A 33 -0.30 19.99 -7.67
N LYS A 34 -1.17 20.53 -8.54
CA LYS A 34 -2.35 21.31 -8.15
C LYS A 34 -3.47 20.41 -7.65
N ASP A 35 -3.69 19.28 -8.31
CA ASP A 35 -4.74 18.33 -7.95
C ASP A 35 -4.41 17.62 -6.63
N SER A 36 -3.17 17.13 -6.48
CA SER A 36 -2.67 16.57 -5.22
C SER A 36 -2.78 17.56 -4.06
N ARG A 37 -2.52 18.86 -4.30
CA ARG A 37 -2.67 19.88 -3.25
C ARG A 37 -4.10 20.08 -2.78
N LYS A 38 -5.09 20.03 -3.69
CA LYS A 38 -6.51 20.15 -3.33
C LYS A 38 -6.98 18.96 -2.47
N GLN A 39 -6.39 17.80 -2.68
CA GLN A 39 -6.74 16.55 -2.02
C GLN A 39 -6.03 16.35 -0.67
N ARG A 40 -5.18 17.30 -0.23
CA ARG A 40 -4.42 17.22 1.04
C ARG A 40 -5.28 17.02 2.29
N GLY A 41 -6.58 17.32 2.24
CA GLY A 41 -7.49 17.08 3.36
C GLY A 41 -7.50 15.62 3.80
N TRP A 42 -7.26 14.66 2.89
CA TRP A 42 -7.24 13.23 3.21
C TRP A 42 -6.10 12.84 4.16
N LEU A 43 -5.00 13.59 4.12
CA LEU A 43 -3.79 13.35 4.90
C LEU A 43 -3.65 14.31 6.09
N ASP A 44 -4.70 15.03 6.45
CA ASP A 44 -4.71 15.80 7.68
C ASP A 44 -4.53 14.87 8.90
N ILE A 45 -3.73 15.30 9.87
CA ILE A 45 -3.35 14.46 11.02
C ILE A 45 -4.47 14.28 12.04
N ALA A 46 -5.47 15.15 12.04
CA ALA A 46 -6.57 15.15 13.00
C ALA A 46 -7.88 14.69 12.34
N GLU A 47 -8.18 15.22 11.15
CA GLU A 47 -9.48 15.04 10.49
C GLU A 47 -9.37 14.30 9.14
N GLY A 48 -8.16 13.94 8.71
CA GLY A 48 -7.94 13.37 7.40
C GLY A 48 -8.43 11.93 7.30
N GLU A 49 -9.32 11.66 6.35
CA GLU A 49 -9.98 10.35 6.20
C GLU A 49 -9.02 9.18 5.91
N LEU A 50 -7.78 9.42 5.47
CA LEU A 50 -6.79 8.38 5.20
C LEU A 50 -5.71 8.28 6.28
N LEU A 51 -5.23 9.41 6.84
CA LEU A 51 -4.13 9.41 7.81
C LEU A 51 -4.60 9.35 9.26
N ALA A 52 -5.58 10.17 9.65
CA ALA A 52 -5.99 10.26 11.06
C ALA A 52 -6.48 8.90 11.62
N PRO A 53 -7.27 8.08 10.90
CA PRO A 53 -7.73 6.78 11.40
C PRO A 53 -6.61 5.77 11.64
N VAL A 54 -5.47 5.92 10.95
CA VAL A 54 -4.32 5.00 11.11
C VAL A 54 -3.30 5.51 12.11
N LEU A 55 -3.38 6.76 12.60
CA LEU A 55 -2.51 7.32 13.64
C LEU A 55 -2.90 6.86 15.06
N VAL A 56 -3.12 5.56 15.21
CA VAL A 56 -3.51 4.90 16.47
C VAL A 56 -2.62 3.67 16.74
N PRO A 57 -2.54 3.18 17.98
CA PRO A 57 -1.92 1.88 18.26
C PRO A 57 -2.62 0.75 17.50
N ARG A 58 -1.87 0.01 16.69
CA ARG A 58 -2.39 -0.98 15.75
C ARG A 58 -1.50 -2.23 15.70
N GLN A 59 -1.10 -2.71 16.88
CA GLN A 59 -0.40 -3.98 17.03
C GLN A 59 -1.26 -5.13 16.52
N ILE A 60 -0.63 -6.17 15.97
CA ILE A 60 -1.33 -7.33 15.40
C ILE A 60 -2.40 -7.87 16.38
N GLY A 61 -3.63 -7.99 15.89
CA GLY A 61 -4.78 -8.48 16.67
C GLY A 61 -5.52 -7.42 17.50
N SER A 62 -4.99 -6.19 17.60
CA SER A 62 -5.65 -5.09 18.33
C SER A 62 -6.87 -4.54 17.57
N PRO A 63 -7.76 -3.77 18.22
CA PRO A 63 -8.84 -3.05 17.54
C PRO A 63 -8.33 -2.10 16.45
N GLY A 64 -7.26 -1.34 16.72
CA GLY A 64 -6.67 -0.40 15.74
C GLY A 64 -6.09 -1.12 14.51
N TYR A 65 -5.54 -2.32 14.70
CA TYR A 65 -5.10 -3.19 13.60
C TYR A 65 -6.26 -3.58 12.69
N ARG A 66 -7.37 -4.07 13.26
CA ARG A 66 -8.58 -4.42 12.48
C ARG A 66 -9.22 -3.19 11.81
N ALA A 67 -9.27 -2.06 12.49
CA ALA A 67 -9.78 -0.81 11.92
C ALA A 67 -8.93 -0.36 10.72
N THR A 68 -7.60 -0.46 10.83
CA THR A 68 -6.66 -0.15 9.74
C THR A 68 -6.86 -1.11 8.56
N GLN A 69 -7.03 -2.41 8.82
CA GLN A 69 -7.34 -3.40 7.79
C GLN A 69 -8.63 -3.05 7.03
N ASN A 70 -9.70 -2.71 7.76
CA ASN A 70 -10.98 -2.34 7.16
C ASN A 70 -10.86 -1.08 6.31
N LEU A 71 -10.17 -0.03 6.78
CA LEU A 71 -9.92 1.17 5.99
C LEU A 71 -9.24 0.85 4.66
N ILE A 72 -8.17 0.04 4.69
CA ILE A 72 -7.43 -0.35 3.48
C ILE A 72 -8.37 -1.11 2.51
N VAL A 73 -9.11 -2.08 3.02
CA VAL A 73 -10.06 -2.89 2.24
C VAL A 73 -11.15 -2.03 1.63
N ASP A 74 -11.78 -1.16 2.40
CA ASP A 74 -12.90 -0.33 1.98
C ASP A 74 -12.47 0.67 0.90
N VAL A 75 -11.35 1.37 1.12
CA VAL A 75 -10.80 2.31 0.14
C VAL A 75 -10.43 1.58 -1.15
N MET A 76 -9.65 0.50 -1.07
CA MET A 76 -9.14 -0.16 -2.27
C MET A 76 -10.25 -0.87 -3.06
N SER A 77 -11.20 -1.52 -2.38
CA SER A 77 -12.36 -2.14 -3.03
C SER A 77 -13.30 -1.10 -3.63
N GLY A 78 -13.51 0.04 -2.97
CA GLY A 78 -14.28 1.17 -3.51
C GLY A 78 -13.69 1.76 -4.78
N LEU A 79 -12.37 1.65 -4.97
CA LEU A 79 -11.65 2.03 -6.19
C LEU A 79 -11.55 0.88 -7.23
N GLY A 80 -12.24 -0.23 -7.00
CA GLY A 80 -12.32 -1.37 -7.92
C GLY A 80 -11.05 -2.23 -7.96
N TYR A 81 -10.20 -2.21 -6.93
CA TYR A 81 -9.08 -3.15 -6.83
C TYR A 81 -9.60 -4.53 -6.41
N ALA A 82 -9.02 -5.58 -6.99
CA ALA A 82 -9.24 -6.94 -6.52
C ALA A 82 -8.43 -7.18 -5.25
N LEU A 83 -9.09 -7.65 -4.18
CA LEU A 83 -8.46 -7.91 -2.90
C LEU A 83 -8.17 -9.40 -2.72
N SER A 84 -7.00 -9.69 -2.19
CA SER A 84 -6.64 -11.02 -1.69
C SER A 84 -5.91 -10.90 -0.37
N TRP A 85 -6.08 -11.92 0.47
CA TRP A 85 -5.45 -12.00 1.78
C TRP A 85 -4.44 -13.13 1.78
N ASP A 86 -3.24 -12.84 2.28
CA ASP A 86 -2.25 -13.86 2.62
C ASP A 86 -2.21 -14.00 4.14
N ASN A 87 -2.90 -15.02 4.64
CA ASN A 87 -3.06 -15.29 6.06
C ASN A 87 -2.12 -16.41 6.48
N PHE A 88 -1.32 -16.16 7.52
CA PHE A 88 -0.35 -17.14 8.02
C PHE A 88 -0.21 -17.05 9.53
N THR A 89 0.39 -18.08 10.12
CA THR A 89 0.78 -18.08 11.53
C THR A 89 2.30 -18.16 11.60
N ALA A 90 2.91 -17.25 12.33
CA ALA A 90 4.36 -17.20 12.51
C ALA A 90 4.72 -17.44 13.98
N ALA A 91 5.76 -18.23 14.22
CA ALA A 91 6.36 -18.36 15.53
C ALA A 91 7.14 -17.07 15.88
N THR A 92 6.85 -16.49 17.03
CA THR A 92 7.49 -15.23 17.49
C THR A 92 7.97 -15.35 18.94
N PRO A 93 8.76 -14.39 19.45
CA PRO A 93 9.17 -14.39 20.87
C PRO A 93 8.01 -14.35 21.88
N VAL A 94 6.80 -13.94 21.45
CA VAL A 94 5.59 -13.91 22.28
C VAL A 94 4.65 -15.09 22.01
N GLY A 95 5.14 -16.12 21.31
CA GLY A 95 4.38 -17.29 20.87
C GLY A 95 3.92 -17.18 19.42
N ASP A 96 3.03 -18.08 19.02
CA ASP A 96 2.48 -18.12 17.66
C ASP A 96 1.48 -16.98 17.44
N VAL A 97 1.73 -16.17 16.41
CA VAL A 97 0.91 -15.00 16.06
C VAL A 97 0.31 -15.18 14.67
N LYS A 98 -1.01 -14.97 14.57
CA LYS A 98 -1.72 -14.93 13.30
C LYS A 98 -1.51 -13.56 12.64
N MET A 99 -0.98 -13.57 11.43
CA MET A 99 -0.70 -12.38 10.64
C MET A 99 -1.44 -12.46 9.31
N ALA A 100 -1.68 -11.30 8.71
CA ALA A 100 -2.40 -11.19 7.46
C ALA A 100 -1.78 -10.08 6.60
N ASN A 101 -1.39 -10.39 5.38
CA ASN A 101 -1.05 -9.38 4.38
C ASN A 101 -2.30 -9.05 3.55
N ILE A 102 -2.50 -7.77 3.24
CA ILE A 102 -3.53 -7.30 2.32
C ILE A 102 -2.86 -7.02 0.97
N ILE A 103 -3.32 -7.68 -0.08
CA ILE A 103 -2.82 -7.50 -1.44
C ILE A 103 -3.97 -6.95 -2.27
N ALA A 104 -3.86 -5.69 -2.69
CA ALA A 104 -4.82 -5.02 -3.54
C ALA A 104 -4.25 -4.86 -4.95
N THR A 105 -4.90 -5.47 -5.94
CA THR A 105 -4.40 -5.55 -7.31
C THR A 105 -5.38 -4.92 -8.29
N LYS A 106 -4.93 -3.89 -9.02
CA LYS A 106 -5.62 -3.33 -10.19
C LYS A 106 -5.20 -4.10 -11.44
N ASN A 107 -6.12 -4.30 -12.39
CA ASN A 107 -6.01 -5.28 -13.48
C ASN A 107 -5.28 -6.60 -13.09
N PRO A 108 -5.94 -7.55 -12.40
CA PRO A 108 -5.35 -8.84 -12.03
C PRO A 108 -4.90 -9.71 -13.22
N LYS A 109 -5.27 -9.37 -14.46
CA LYS A 109 -4.79 -10.08 -15.66
C LYS A 109 -3.49 -9.50 -16.23
N ALA A 110 -3.11 -8.29 -15.80
CA ALA A 110 -1.89 -7.62 -16.24
C ALA A 110 -0.64 -8.50 -16.12
N ALA A 111 0.12 -8.63 -17.21
CA ALA A 111 1.36 -9.41 -17.19
C ALA A 111 2.47 -8.78 -16.32
N LYS A 112 2.42 -7.45 -16.10
CA LYS A 112 3.41 -6.68 -15.32
C LYS A 112 2.70 -5.68 -14.42
N ARG A 113 3.29 -5.44 -13.25
CA ARG A 113 2.76 -4.51 -12.23
C ARG A 113 3.88 -3.73 -11.58
N LEU A 114 3.63 -2.46 -11.28
CA LEU A 114 4.38 -1.73 -10.27
C LEU A 114 3.73 -2.01 -8.91
N VAL A 115 4.53 -2.42 -7.93
CA VAL A 115 4.06 -2.71 -6.58
C VAL A 115 4.61 -1.66 -5.63
N LEU A 116 3.70 -0.99 -4.91
CA LEU A 116 4.01 -0.17 -3.74
C LEU A 116 3.67 -0.98 -2.50
N ALA A 117 4.50 -0.91 -1.46
CA ALA A 117 4.32 -1.69 -0.25
C ALA A 117 4.69 -0.88 1.00
N ALA A 118 3.95 -1.11 2.07
CA ALA A 118 4.22 -0.64 3.41
C ALA A 118 3.68 -1.70 4.39
N HIS A 119 4.24 -1.73 5.61
CA HIS A 119 3.64 -2.48 6.70
C HIS A 119 2.59 -1.60 7.40
N TYR A 120 1.53 -2.20 7.94
CA TYR A 120 0.38 -1.44 8.45
C TYR A 120 0.14 -1.63 9.94
N GLU A 121 0.71 -2.66 10.55
CA GLU A 121 0.76 -2.82 12.00
C GLU A 121 1.71 -1.80 12.65
N SER A 122 1.54 -1.56 13.94
CA SER A 122 2.51 -0.79 14.74
C SER A 122 3.28 -1.70 15.68
N LYS A 123 4.51 -1.28 16.00
CA LYS A 123 5.41 -2.02 16.90
C LYS A 123 4.81 -2.20 18.30
N ILE A 124 4.96 -3.39 18.86
CA ILE A 124 4.72 -3.65 20.28
C ILE A 124 5.89 -3.04 21.07
N ILE A 125 5.58 -2.14 22.00
CA ILE A 125 6.55 -1.53 22.92
C ILE A 125 6.21 -1.90 24.37
N ALA A 126 7.22 -2.00 25.23
CA ALA A 126 7.03 -2.47 26.61
C ALA A 126 6.24 -1.48 27.49
N HIS A 127 6.36 -0.18 27.22
CA HIS A 127 5.74 0.87 28.03
C HIS A 127 5.16 1.96 27.14
N GLY A 128 3.89 2.32 27.37
CA GLY A 128 3.19 3.36 26.63
C GLY A 128 2.60 2.89 25.30
N GLU A 129 2.09 3.85 24.54
CA GLU A 129 1.47 3.62 23.23
C GLU A 129 2.40 4.03 22.10
N PHE A 130 2.51 3.19 21.07
CA PHE A 130 3.26 3.50 19.86
C PHE A 130 2.33 3.55 18.65
N VAL A 131 2.18 4.75 18.11
CA VAL A 131 1.39 5.01 16.91
C VAL A 131 2.20 4.84 15.63
N GLY A 132 3.54 4.82 15.66
CA GLY A 132 4.34 4.63 14.45
C GLY A 132 3.92 5.52 13.28
N ALA A 133 3.93 6.85 13.47
CA ALA A 133 3.44 7.80 12.46
C ALA A 133 4.21 7.66 11.14
N THR A 134 5.53 7.70 11.19
CA THR A 134 6.39 7.44 10.03
C THR A 134 6.67 5.95 9.81
N ASP A 135 6.22 5.09 10.73
CA ASP A 135 6.56 3.65 10.83
C ASP A 135 5.31 2.77 11.08
N SER A 136 4.41 2.60 10.11
CA SER A 136 4.37 3.22 8.77
C SER A 136 2.99 3.79 8.45
N ALA A 137 2.38 4.54 9.38
CA ALA A 137 1.06 5.14 9.18
C ALA A 137 1.02 6.09 7.96
N VAL A 138 2.00 6.98 7.84
CA VAL A 138 2.15 7.90 6.70
C VAL A 138 2.36 7.13 5.39
N PRO A 139 3.28 6.15 5.28
CA PRO A 139 3.37 5.31 4.08
C PRO A 139 2.06 4.61 3.69
N VAL A 140 1.30 4.06 4.65
CA VAL A 140 -0.02 3.46 4.38
C VAL A 140 -0.98 4.50 3.80
N ALA A 141 -1.10 5.66 4.46
CA ALA A 141 -1.99 6.73 4.00
C ALA A 141 -1.58 7.28 2.63
N LEU A 142 -0.28 7.40 2.34
CA LEU A 142 0.24 7.81 1.04
C LEU A 142 -0.10 6.82 -0.07
N MET A 143 -0.05 5.51 0.21
CA MET A 143 -0.46 4.50 -0.78
C MET A 143 -1.94 4.62 -1.12
N LEU A 144 -2.80 4.85 -0.11
CA LEU A 144 -4.23 5.06 -0.30
C LEU A 144 -4.52 6.38 -1.04
N ASP A 145 -3.78 7.46 -0.72
CA ASP A 145 -3.87 8.77 -1.38
C ASP A 145 -3.48 8.66 -2.87
N VAL A 146 -2.39 7.96 -3.19
CA VAL A 146 -1.98 7.72 -4.58
C VAL A 146 -3.05 6.91 -5.33
N ALA A 147 -3.59 5.86 -4.73
CA ALA A 147 -4.64 5.06 -5.35
C ALA A 147 -5.90 5.91 -5.63
N LYS A 148 -6.33 6.72 -4.64
CA LYS A 148 -7.53 7.57 -4.75
C LYS A 148 -7.32 8.74 -5.73
N GLY A 149 -6.18 9.43 -5.64
CA GLY A 149 -5.85 10.60 -6.45
C GLY A 149 -5.60 10.27 -7.92
N LEU A 150 -5.14 9.05 -8.23
CA LEU A 150 -4.90 8.59 -9.60
C LEU A 150 -6.01 7.69 -10.16
N ALA A 151 -7.06 7.40 -9.39
CA ALA A 151 -8.10 6.44 -9.75
C ALA A 151 -8.67 6.66 -11.16
N GLU A 152 -9.09 7.89 -11.48
CA GLU A 152 -9.63 8.22 -12.81
C GLU A 152 -8.63 7.92 -13.94
N LYS A 153 -7.35 8.26 -13.75
CA LYS A 153 -6.30 8.03 -14.76
C LYS A 153 -5.95 6.57 -14.93
N ILE A 154 -5.95 5.80 -13.85
CA ILE A 154 -5.74 4.36 -13.90
C ILE A 154 -6.92 3.68 -14.64
N ASP A 155 -8.16 4.11 -14.35
CA ASP A 155 -9.36 3.57 -15.00
C ASP A 155 -9.47 3.96 -16.49
N GLU A 156 -9.01 5.15 -16.88
CA GLU A 156 -8.90 5.57 -18.29
C GLU A 156 -7.90 4.68 -19.06
N LEU A 157 -6.76 4.36 -18.44
CA LEU A 157 -5.75 3.48 -19.05
C LEU A 157 -6.26 2.06 -19.24
N GLU A 158 -6.96 1.49 -18.26
CA GLU A 158 -7.55 0.14 -18.39
C GLU A 158 -8.57 0.05 -19.54
N ARG A 159 -9.32 1.12 -19.82
CA ARG A 159 -10.29 1.15 -20.92
C ARG A 159 -9.65 1.26 -22.30
N THR A 160 -8.48 1.90 -22.38
CA THR A 160 -7.83 2.24 -23.65
C THR A 160 -6.78 1.22 -24.05
N ASP A 161 -6.23 0.48 -23.09
CA ASP A 161 -5.20 -0.53 -23.33
C ASP A 161 -5.77 -1.96 -23.26
N ILE A 162 -6.14 -2.50 -24.43
CA ILE A 162 -6.70 -3.84 -24.62
C ILE A 162 -5.65 -4.96 -24.41
N SER A 163 -4.43 -4.62 -23.99
CA SER A 163 -3.25 -5.50 -24.06
C SER A 163 -2.47 -5.70 -22.75
N LEU A 164 -2.95 -5.20 -21.61
CA LEU A 164 -2.34 -5.45 -20.29
C LEU A 164 -2.81 -6.75 -19.64
#